data_AF-A0A3S5XZ23-F1
#
_entry.id   AF-A0A3S5XZ23-F1
#
_cell.length_a   1.000
_cell.length_b   1.000
_cell.length_c   1.000
_cell.angle_alpha   90.00
_cell.angle_beta   90.00
_cell.angle_gamma   90.00
#
_symmetry.space_group_name_H-M   'P 1'
#
loop_
_entity.id
_entity.type
_entity.pdbx_description
1 polymer ?
#
loop_
_entity_poly.entity_id
_entity_poly.type
_entity_poly.pdbx_seq_one_letter_code
_entity_poly.pdbx_strand_id
1 'polypeptide(L)'
;MNKKTTKQMDKWLNLLSKKLSGLKTSDRKDIIENYKDLWSEELSEGKTVNEILLSLRPINEIAKELYEEFGVIKNTKSDVTKIKIVNSKSEVTSSWIKNFNNFCLKFFGFIYSITAILLSLVLFLTFVAIIVAIPVALVLAFVNYEFLVVLPLAIGVMGIGIIVAIFFFFLSSSSYSTVKAIFNKWFSKTSVATKNKRRIWSRLMLVMIIIGGSMAGIGAVTSIVGNNSIYGSVLSGNYLNKTESETFNLNATIGKVLENKESEFSKDSKVYLDFDWGLSPWTTFEAKQDSELNQNQISIQKHFNFKESLGSEFKISEKPESSYWVKNNVNDNGSLYLKFHISAPWNAKFLSITPIKYEISYNFKINNTPVENIIVRF
;
A
#
# COMPACT_ATOMS: atom_id res chain seq x y z
N MET A 1 84.12 4.25 -4.51
CA MET A 1 83.46 3.63 -5.68
C MET A 1 83.43 4.65 -6.82
N ASN A 2 83.84 4.26 -8.04
CA ASN A 2 83.93 5.18 -9.20
C ASN A 2 82.52 5.46 -9.76
N LYS A 3 82.18 6.72 -10.05
CA LYS A 3 80.86 7.14 -10.57
C LYS A 3 80.44 6.38 -11.83
N LYS A 4 81.40 5.93 -12.65
CA LYS A 4 81.15 5.12 -13.85
C LYS A 4 80.77 3.68 -13.52
N THR A 5 81.33 3.08 -12.48
CA THR A 5 81.05 1.69 -12.07
C THR A 5 79.68 1.58 -11.40
N THR A 6 79.34 2.54 -10.54
CA THR A 6 78.00 2.63 -9.94
C THR A 6 76.89 2.71 -10.99
N LYS A 7 77.10 3.51 -12.05
CA LYS A 7 76.11 3.65 -13.14
C LYS A 7 75.88 2.35 -13.92
N GLN A 8 76.91 1.52 -14.08
CA GLN A 8 76.79 0.24 -14.78
C GLN A 8 76.08 -0.82 -13.93
N MET A 9 76.42 -0.87 -12.64
CA MET A 9 75.71 -1.70 -11.65
C MET A 9 74.22 -1.35 -11.59
N ASP A 10 73.87 -0.07 -11.45
CA ASP A 10 72.48 0.38 -11.41
C ASP A 10 71.72 0.04 -12.69
N LYS A 11 72.38 0.13 -13.86
CA LYS A 11 71.77 -0.25 -15.14
C LYS A 11 71.48 -1.76 -15.18
N TRP A 12 72.41 -2.59 -14.69
CA TRP A 12 72.24 -4.04 -14.66
C TRP A 12 71.14 -4.47 -13.68
N LEU A 13 71.15 -3.93 -12.45
CA LEU A 13 70.13 -4.20 -11.44
C LEU A 13 68.73 -3.77 -11.90
N ASN A 14 68.62 -2.63 -12.61
CA ASN A 14 67.34 -2.19 -13.17
C ASN A 14 66.83 -3.13 -14.26
N LEU A 15 67.70 -3.72 -15.08
CA LEU A 15 67.31 -4.71 -16.09
C LEU A 15 66.83 -6.01 -15.44
N LEU A 16 67.52 -6.46 -14.39
CA LEU A 16 67.09 -7.62 -13.59
C LEU A 16 65.74 -7.38 -12.92
N SER A 17 65.57 -6.22 -12.26
CA SER A 17 64.31 -5.83 -11.59
C SER A 17 63.12 -5.80 -12.55
N LYS A 18 63.31 -5.26 -13.77
CA LYS A 18 62.29 -5.28 -14.83
C LYS A 18 61.92 -6.71 -15.24
N LYS A 19 62.91 -7.60 -15.37
CA LYS A 19 62.70 -8.99 -15.77
C LYS A 19 61.99 -9.82 -14.69
N LEU A 20 62.20 -9.47 -13.42
CA LEU A 20 61.54 -10.04 -12.23
C LEU A 20 60.20 -9.38 -11.88
N SER A 21 59.62 -8.56 -12.75
CA SER A 21 58.37 -7.84 -12.49
C SER A 21 57.16 -8.71 -12.11
N GLY A 22 57.17 -9.99 -12.49
CA GLY A 22 56.18 -10.99 -12.08
C GLY A 22 56.30 -11.52 -10.63
N LEU A 23 57.39 -11.25 -9.91
CA LEU A 23 57.53 -11.59 -8.49
C LEU A 23 56.85 -10.55 -7.59
N LYS A 24 56.54 -10.92 -6.34
CA LYS A 24 56.04 -9.95 -5.35
C LYS A 24 57.07 -8.86 -5.11
N THR A 25 56.59 -7.66 -4.77
CA THR A 25 57.44 -6.48 -4.58
C THR A 25 58.44 -6.63 -3.44
N SER A 26 58.12 -7.40 -2.39
CA SER A 26 59.05 -7.75 -1.30
C SER A 26 60.21 -8.60 -1.83
N ASP A 27 59.87 -9.75 -2.43
CA ASP A 27 60.84 -10.76 -2.85
C ASP A 27 61.76 -10.19 -3.93
N ARG A 28 61.21 -9.38 -4.85
CA ARG A 28 61.99 -8.66 -5.86
C ARG A 28 62.98 -7.67 -5.23
N LYS A 29 62.62 -6.97 -4.14
CA LYS A 29 63.54 -6.04 -3.49
C LYS A 29 64.67 -6.79 -2.81
N ASP A 30 64.36 -7.88 -2.11
CA ASP A 30 65.35 -8.69 -1.40
C ASP A 30 66.37 -9.30 -2.36
N ILE A 31 65.90 -9.84 -3.50
CA ILE A 31 66.78 -10.36 -4.56
C ILE A 31 67.68 -9.26 -5.14
N ILE A 32 67.13 -8.07 -5.41
CA ILE A 32 67.92 -6.97 -5.98
C ILE A 32 68.95 -6.45 -4.98
N GLU A 33 68.62 -6.41 -3.69
CA GLU A 33 69.57 -6.02 -2.64
C GLU A 33 70.70 -7.06 -2.51
N ASN A 34 70.38 -8.36 -2.52
CA ASN A 34 71.41 -9.41 -2.49
C ASN A 34 72.41 -9.31 -3.66
N TYR A 35 71.93 -9.05 -4.88
CA TYR A 35 72.83 -8.84 -6.02
C TYR A 35 73.61 -7.53 -5.88
N LYS A 36 73.02 -6.47 -5.32
CA LYS A 36 73.72 -5.22 -5.07
C LYS A 36 74.84 -5.38 -4.02
N ASP A 37 74.62 -6.21 -3.02
CA ASP A 37 75.64 -6.56 -2.02
C ASP A 37 76.77 -7.36 -2.66
N LEU A 38 76.45 -8.36 -3.49
CA LEU A 38 77.45 -9.11 -4.28
C LEU A 38 78.27 -8.18 -5.18
N TRP A 39 77.63 -7.26 -5.90
CA TRP A 39 78.35 -6.27 -6.70
C TRP A 39 79.26 -5.37 -5.84
N SER A 40 78.86 -5.05 -4.62
CA SER A 40 79.63 -4.20 -3.71
C SER A 40 80.83 -4.95 -3.12
N GLU A 41 80.66 -6.23 -2.80
CA GLU A 41 81.71 -7.14 -2.34
C GLU A 41 82.76 -7.34 -3.44
N GLU A 42 82.33 -7.73 -4.64
CA GLU A 42 83.19 -7.97 -5.81
C GLU A 42 83.98 -6.72 -6.25
N LEU A 43 83.37 -5.54 -6.14
CA LEU A 43 84.07 -4.27 -6.37
C LEU A 43 85.07 -3.93 -5.25
N SER A 44 84.82 -4.39 -4.02
CA SER A 44 85.74 -4.19 -2.89
C SER A 44 86.96 -5.11 -2.97
N GLU A 45 86.83 -6.28 -3.59
CA GLU A 45 87.92 -7.20 -3.92
C GLU A 45 88.78 -6.73 -5.11
N GLY A 46 88.43 -5.60 -5.73
CA GLY A 46 89.20 -4.99 -6.81
C GLY A 46 88.87 -5.54 -8.21
N LYS A 47 87.81 -6.36 -8.37
CA LYS A 47 87.40 -6.85 -9.69
C LYS A 47 86.82 -5.73 -10.54
N THR A 48 87.11 -5.78 -11.83
CA THR A 48 86.59 -4.82 -12.80
C THR A 48 85.13 -5.11 -13.14
N VAL A 49 84.37 -4.09 -13.57
CA VAL A 49 82.95 -4.26 -13.94
C VAL A 49 82.74 -5.33 -15.01
N ASN A 50 83.68 -5.48 -15.95
CA ASN A 50 83.58 -6.49 -17.01
C ASN A 50 83.78 -7.91 -16.44
N GLU A 51 84.67 -8.09 -15.47
CA GLU A 51 84.87 -9.38 -14.79
C GLU A 51 83.63 -9.77 -13.98
N ILE A 52 83.01 -8.81 -13.28
CA ILE A 52 81.75 -9.03 -12.54
C ILE A 52 80.61 -9.40 -13.51
N LEU A 53 80.51 -8.74 -14.66
CA LEU A 53 79.48 -9.07 -15.66
C LEU A 53 79.70 -10.43 -16.33
N LEU A 54 80.95 -10.90 -16.41
CA LEU A 54 81.29 -12.23 -16.94
C LEU A 54 81.10 -13.33 -15.90
N SER A 55 81.30 -13.05 -14.61
CA SER A 55 81.03 -14.00 -13.53
C SER A 55 79.54 -14.15 -13.25
N LEU A 56 78.76 -13.09 -13.48
CA LEU A 56 77.31 -13.13 -13.35
C LEU A 56 76.65 -13.88 -14.51
N ARG A 57 75.72 -14.76 -14.17
CA ARG A 57 74.89 -15.46 -15.15
C ARG A 57 74.02 -14.46 -15.95
N PRO A 58 73.63 -14.79 -17.19
CA PRO A 58 72.73 -13.96 -17.98
C PRO A 58 71.42 -13.65 -17.24
N ILE A 59 70.98 -12.39 -17.27
CA ILE A 59 69.76 -11.92 -16.57
C ILE A 59 68.51 -12.76 -16.91
N ASN A 60 68.41 -13.26 -18.16
CA ASN A 60 67.28 -14.09 -18.57
C ASN A 60 67.28 -15.47 -17.90
N GLU A 61 68.45 -16.05 -17.63
CA GLU A 61 68.59 -17.34 -16.94
C GLU A 61 68.31 -17.18 -15.44
N ILE A 62 68.88 -16.14 -14.82
CA ILE A 62 68.59 -15.77 -13.42
C ILE A 62 67.08 -15.58 -13.22
N ALA A 63 66.43 -14.83 -14.12
CA ALA A 63 64.99 -14.60 -14.03
C ALA A 63 64.18 -15.90 -14.21
N LYS A 64 64.61 -16.82 -15.09
CA LYS A 64 63.94 -18.10 -15.32
C LYS A 64 64.02 -19.00 -14.08
N GLU A 65 65.21 -19.17 -13.51
CA GLU A 65 65.42 -19.98 -12.30
C GLU A 65 64.61 -19.44 -11.11
N LEU A 66 64.66 -18.12 -10.87
CA LEU A 66 63.88 -17.52 -9.78
C LEU A 66 62.37 -17.68 -10.01
N TYR A 67 61.91 -17.61 -11.27
CA TYR A 67 60.50 -17.90 -11.53
C TYR A 67 60.14 -19.38 -11.29
N GLU A 68 61.03 -20.32 -11.60
CA GLU A 68 60.84 -21.74 -11.30
C GLU A 68 60.86 -22.01 -9.78
N GLU A 69 61.81 -21.42 -9.06
CA GLU A 69 61.97 -21.54 -7.59
C GLU A 69 60.76 -20.97 -6.84
N PHE A 70 60.25 -19.82 -7.27
CA PHE A 70 59.06 -19.19 -6.68
C PHE A 70 57.73 -19.72 -7.27
N GLY A 71 57.76 -20.76 -8.12
CA GLY A 71 56.56 -21.41 -8.68
C GLY A 71 55.74 -20.52 -9.62
N VAL A 72 56.36 -19.51 -10.24
CA VAL A 72 55.73 -18.54 -11.14
C VAL A 72 55.88 -19.00 -12.59
N ILE A 73 54.85 -19.63 -13.13
CA ILE A 73 54.82 -20.05 -14.54
C ILE A 73 54.69 -18.81 -15.44
N LYS A 74 55.81 -18.40 -16.06
CA LYS A 74 55.80 -17.31 -17.05
C LYS A 74 55.50 -17.89 -18.43
N ASN A 75 54.26 -17.76 -18.88
CA ASN A 75 53.88 -18.07 -20.27
C ASN A 75 54.69 -17.17 -21.21
N THR A 76 55.67 -17.77 -21.89
CA THR A 76 56.46 -17.13 -22.94
C THR A 76 55.57 -16.89 -24.17
N LYS A 77 54.92 -15.74 -24.20
CA LYS A 77 54.68 -14.94 -25.43
C LYS A 77 54.09 -13.59 -25.05
N SER A 78 54.63 -12.57 -25.72
CA SER A 78 54.23 -11.17 -25.73
C SER A 78 52.70 -10.99 -25.70
N ASP A 79 52.18 -10.46 -24.60
CA ASP A 79 51.35 -9.25 -24.59
C ASP A 79 50.92 -8.96 -23.16
N VAL A 80 50.95 -7.68 -22.81
CA VAL A 80 50.60 -7.15 -21.49
C VAL A 80 49.15 -7.53 -21.18
N THR A 81 48.96 -8.64 -20.47
CA THR A 81 47.67 -9.07 -19.95
C THR A 81 47.73 -9.11 -18.44
N LYS A 82 46.81 -8.35 -17.84
CA LYS A 82 46.58 -8.19 -16.41
C LYS A 82 46.74 -9.53 -15.68
N ILE A 83 47.69 -9.58 -14.75
CA ILE A 83 47.89 -10.73 -13.86
C ILE A 83 46.64 -10.87 -13.00
N LYS A 84 45.82 -11.87 -13.31
CA LYS A 84 44.80 -12.37 -12.40
C LYS A 84 45.53 -13.24 -11.38
N ILE A 85 45.77 -12.68 -10.20
CA ILE A 85 46.30 -13.43 -9.05
C ILE A 85 45.31 -14.55 -8.77
N VAL A 86 45.67 -15.78 -9.15
CA VAL A 86 44.98 -16.99 -8.67
C VAL A 86 45.52 -17.22 -7.27
N ASN A 87 44.81 -16.68 -6.28
CA ASN A 87 45.02 -17.05 -4.89
C ASN A 87 44.62 -18.52 -4.73
N SER A 88 45.60 -19.42 -4.66
CA SER A 88 45.46 -20.78 -4.14
C SER A 88 45.36 -20.76 -2.61
N LYS A 89 44.38 -20.01 -2.08
CA LYS A 89 43.90 -20.13 -0.71
C LYS A 89 42.37 -20.20 -0.74
N SER A 90 41.84 -21.38 -0.39
CA SER A 90 40.42 -21.71 -0.22
C SER A 90 39.53 -21.76 -1.49
N GLU A 91 39.78 -22.72 -2.37
CA GLU A 91 38.89 -23.00 -3.51
C GLU A 91 37.62 -23.77 -3.14
N VAL A 92 37.51 -24.35 -1.94
CA VAL A 92 36.32 -25.14 -1.56
C VAL A 92 35.22 -24.28 -0.91
N THR A 93 35.55 -23.24 -0.16
CA THR A 93 34.55 -22.36 0.51
C THR A 93 34.14 -21.15 -0.33
N SER A 94 35.00 -20.65 -1.22
CA SER A 94 34.68 -19.48 -2.07
C SER A 94 33.74 -19.80 -3.23
N SER A 95 33.75 -21.04 -3.74
CA SER A 95 32.84 -21.51 -4.79
C SER A 95 31.43 -21.75 -4.24
N TRP A 96 31.30 -22.38 -3.07
CA TRP A 96 30.00 -22.65 -2.44
C TRP A 96 29.30 -21.37 -1.99
N ILE A 97 30.04 -20.43 -1.37
CA ILE A 97 29.48 -19.12 -0.98
C ILE A 97 29.13 -18.27 -2.21
N LYS A 98 29.93 -18.29 -3.29
CA LYS A 98 29.55 -17.62 -4.55
C LYS A 98 28.35 -18.27 -5.22
N ASN A 99 28.25 -19.59 -5.25
CA ASN A 99 27.09 -20.31 -5.78
C ASN A 99 25.84 -20.06 -4.93
N PHE A 100 25.97 -20.04 -3.60
CA PHE A 100 24.87 -19.73 -2.69
C PHE A 100 24.42 -18.28 -2.83
N ASN A 101 25.33 -17.30 -2.91
CA ASN A 101 24.96 -15.91 -3.17
C ASN A 101 24.31 -15.74 -4.55
N ASN A 102 24.82 -16.42 -5.58
CA ASN A 102 24.26 -16.37 -6.93
C ASN A 102 22.90 -17.09 -6.99
N PHE A 103 22.71 -18.15 -6.22
CA PHE A 103 21.43 -18.86 -6.08
C PHE A 103 20.42 -18.01 -5.32
N CYS A 104 20.78 -17.43 -4.17
CA CYS A 104 19.94 -16.50 -3.41
C CYS A 104 19.57 -15.28 -4.27
N LEU A 105 20.52 -14.66 -4.96
CA LEU A 105 20.23 -13.56 -5.87
C LEU A 105 19.22 -13.96 -6.96
N LYS A 106 19.41 -15.12 -7.60
CA LYS A 106 18.49 -15.67 -8.61
C LYS A 106 17.12 -16.01 -8.03
N PHE A 107 17.06 -16.56 -6.82
CA PHE A 107 15.82 -16.93 -6.15
C PHE A 107 15.04 -15.69 -5.71
N PHE A 108 15.71 -14.70 -5.11
CA PHE A 108 15.09 -13.44 -4.71
C PHE A 108 14.55 -12.65 -5.91
N GLY A 109 15.30 -12.54 -7.00
CA GLY A 109 14.76 -11.86 -8.19
C GLY A 109 13.75 -12.69 -8.97
N PHE A 110 13.71 -14.03 -8.82
CA PHE A 110 12.60 -14.85 -9.31
C PHE A 110 11.32 -14.59 -8.51
N ILE A 111 11.40 -14.60 -7.18
CA ILE A 111 10.27 -14.21 -6.31
C ILE A 111 9.82 -12.79 -6.62
N TYR A 112 10.76 -11.84 -6.75
CA TYR A 112 10.46 -10.45 -7.10
C TYR A 112 9.77 -10.33 -8.48
N SER A 113 10.18 -11.16 -9.46
CA SER A 113 9.54 -11.17 -10.78
C SER A 113 8.11 -11.70 -10.69
N ILE A 114 7.87 -12.77 -9.92
CA ILE A 114 6.52 -13.30 -9.69
C ILE A 114 5.64 -12.26 -8.99
N THR A 115 6.12 -11.64 -7.90
CA THR A 115 5.32 -10.64 -7.17
C THR A 115 5.02 -9.42 -8.04
N ALA A 116 5.96 -8.99 -8.89
CA ALA A 116 5.74 -7.89 -9.81
C ALA A 116 4.75 -8.25 -10.95
N ILE A 117 4.75 -9.50 -11.44
CA ILE A 117 3.72 -10.00 -12.38
C ILE A 117 2.34 -10.01 -11.72
N LEU A 118 2.24 -10.55 -10.51
CA LEU A 118 0.99 -10.58 -9.75
C LEU A 118 0.47 -9.17 -9.49
N LEU A 119 1.35 -8.24 -9.09
CA LEU A 119 0.98 -6.84 -8.91
C LEU A 119 0.49 -6.20 -10.22
N SER A 120 1.16 -6.46 -11.34
CA SER A 120 0.74 -5.98 -12.66
C SER A 120 -0.64 -6.53 -13.06
N LEU A 121 -0.89 -7.81 -12.77
CA LEU A 121 -2.17 -8.47 -13.02
C LEU A 121 -3.28 -7.87 -12.16
N VAL A 122 -3.04 -7.68 -10.86
CA VAL A 122 -4.01 -7.04 -9.95
C VAL A 122 -4.34 -5.64 -10.43
N LEU A 123 -3.35 -4.81 -10.78
CA LEU A 123 -3.58 -3.47 -11.30
C LEU A 123 -4.40 -3.47 -12.60
N PHE A 124 -4.17 -4.46 -13.48
CA PHE A 124 -4.96 -4.62 -14.70
C PHE A 124 -6.39 -5.05 -14.41
N LEU A 125 -6.58 -6.04 -13.53
CA LEU A 125 -7.91 -6.48 -13.11
C LEU A 125 -8.69 -5.34 -12.43
N THR A 126 -8.03 -4.51 -11.61
CA THR A 126 -8.64 -3.32 -11.02
C THR A 126 -9.07 -2.32 -12.10
N PHE A 127 -8.25 -2.09 -13.12
CA PHE A 127 -8.64 -1.26 -14.27
C PHE A 127 -9.91 -1.79 -14.97
N VAL A 128 -9.95 -3.09 -15.28
CA VAL A 128 -11.12 -3.72 -15.92
C VAL A 128 -12.34 -3.65 -15.00
N ALA A 129 -12.16 -3.92 -13.70
CA ALA A 129 -13.21 -3.85 -12.71
C ALA A 129 -13.79 -2.44 -12.61
N ILE A 130 -12.97 -1.38 -12.64
CA ILE A 130 -13.45 0.01 -12.61
C ILE A 130 -14.31 0.33 -13.84
N ILE A 131 -13.90 -0.10 -15.04
CA ILE A 131 -14.67 0.12 -16.28
C ILE A 131 -16.04 -0.54 -16.23
N VAL A 132 -16.15 -1.72 -15.61
CA VAL A 132 -17.41 -2.47 -15.49
C VAL A 132 -18.25 -1.97 -14.31
N ALA A 133 -17.62 -1.75 -13.16
CA ALA A 133 -18.30 -1.42 -11.90
C ALA A 133 -18.88 0.00 -11.91
N ILE A 134 -18.22 0.97 -12.53
CA ILE A 134 -18.72 2.36 -12.55
C ILE A 134 -20.07 2.47 -13.25
N PRO A 135 -20.26 1.98 -14.50
CA PRO A 135 -21.57 1.99 -15.15
C PRO A 135 -22.64 1.25 -14.33
N VAL A 136 -22.32 0.09 -13.76
CA VAL A 136 -23.25 -0.67 -12.92
C VAL A 136 -23.65 0.15 -11.68
N ALA A 137 -22.69 0.76 -10.99
CA ALA A 137 -22.95 1.60 -9.82
C ALA A 137 -23.80 2.83 -10.19
N LEU A 138 -23.57 3.44 -11.37
CA LEU A 138 -24.37 4.57 -11.85
C LEU A 138 -25.80 4.15 -12.17
N VAL A 139 -26.00 3.03 -12.87
CA VAL A 139 -27.35 2.50 -13.13
C VAL A 139 -28.09 2.25 -11.82
N LEU A 140 -27.43 1.62 -10.85
CA LEU A 140 -28.01 1.42 -9.52
C LEU A 140 -28.31 2.75 -8.84
N ALA A 141 -27.46 3.76 -8.95
CA ALA A 141 -27.74 5.09 -8.40
C ALA A 141 -28.99 5.72 -9.04
N PHE A 142 -29.13 5.69 -10.37
CA PHE A 142 -30.30 6.25 -11.08
C PHE A 142 -31.60 5.47 -10.84
N VAL A 143 -31.50 4.16 -10.54
CA VAL A 143 -32.66 3.38 -10.11
C VAL A 143 -33.16 3.86 -8.75
N ASN A 144 -32.26 4.14 -7.81
CA ASN A 144 -32.61 4.41 -6.41
C ASN A 144 -32.83 5.89 -6.07
N TYR A 145 -32.17 6.81 -6.76
CA TYR A 145 -32.15 8.23 -6.41
C TYR A 145 -32.76 9.09 -7.52
N GLU A 146 -33.20 10.29 -7.16
CA GLU A 146 -33.75 11.25 -8.14
C GLU A 146 -32.71 11.65 -9.19
N PHE A 147 -33.15 11.81 -10.44
CA PHE A 147 -32.25 12.04 -11.58
C PHE A 147 -31.34 13.26 -11.36
N LEU A 148 -31.92 14.39 -10.95
CA LEU A 148 -31.20 15.65 -10.71
C LEU A 148 -30.20 15.55 -9.56
N VAL A 149 -30.43 14.64 -8.63
CA VAL A 149 -29.62 14.43 -7.43
C VAL A 149 -28.41 13.54 -7.75
N VAL A 150 -28.59 12.53 -8.62
CA VAL A 150 -27.51 11.65 -9.08
C VAL A 150 -26.67 12.28 -10.17
N LEU A 151 -27.23 13.14 -11.02
CA LEU A 151 -26.54 13.68 -12.18
C LEU A 151 -25.16 14.31 -11.86
N PRO A 152 -25.00 15.14 -10.82
CA PRO A 152 -23.68 15.70 -10.46
C PRO A 152 -22.70 14.62 -10.01
N LEU A 153 -23.18 13.63 -9.24
CA LEU A 153 -22.39 12.47 -8.81
C LEU A 153 -21.98 11.62 -10.02
N ALA A 154 -22.87 11.43 -10.98
CA ALA A 154 -22.60 10.68 -12.19
C ALA A 154 -21.52 11.35 -13.05
N ILE A 155 -21.62 12.66 -13.25
CA ILE A 155 -20.62 13.46 -13.96
C ILE A 155 -19.26 13.38 -13.22
N GLY A 156 -19.27 13.55 -11.90
CA GLY A 156 -18.06 13.48 -11.07
C GLY A 156 -17.39 12.11 -11.10
N VAL A 157 -18.16 11.03 -10.90
CA VAL A 157 -17.66 9.64 -10.89
C VAL A 157 -17.22 9.20 -12.29
N MET A 158 -17.90 9.61 -13.36
CA MET A 158 -17.42 9.32 -14.72
C MET A 158 -16.10 10.03 -15.01
N GLY A 159 -15.97 11.31 -14.64
CA GLY A 159 -14.73 12.07 -14.81
C GLY A 159 -13.55 11.46 -14.02
N ILE A 160 -13.72 11.31 -12.70
CA ILE A 160 -12.69 10.76 -11.81
C ILE A 160 -12.42 9.29 -12.14
N GLY A 161 -13.46 8.52 -12.43
CA GLY A 161 -13.39 7.10 -12.77
C GLY A 161 -12.51 6.81 -13.98
N ILE A 162 -12.67 7.58 -15.05
CA ILE A 162 -11.84 7.47 -16.25
C ILE A 162 -10.37 7.76 -15.93
N ILE A 163 -10.09 8.78 -15.12
CA ILE A 163 -8.72 9.15 -14.72
C ILE A 163 -8.08 8.02 -13.91
N VAL A 164 -8.79 7.49 -12.92
CA VAL A 164 -8.31 6.40 -12.06
C VAL A 164 -8.10 5.13 -12.89
N ALA A 165 -8.99 4.81 -13.82
CA ALA A 165 -8.83 3.70 -14.75
C ALA A 165 -7.56 3.86 -15.61
N ILE A 166 -7.37 5.04 -16.24
CA ILE A 166 -6.16 5.35 -17.01
C ILE A 166 -4.92 5.21 -16.14
N PHE A 167 -4.94 5.73 -14.91
CA PHE A 167 -3.85 5.61 -13.96
C PHE A 167 -3.48 4.14 -13.69
N PHE A 168 -4.44 3.28 -13.39
CA PHE A 168 -4.22 1.85 -13.16
C PHE A 168 -3.69 1.12 -14.41
N PHE A 169 -4.21 1.46 -15.59
CA PHE A 169 -3.71 0.93 -16.86
C PHE A 169 -2.22 1.26 -17.08
N PHE A 170 -1.83 2.51 -16.85
CA PHE A 170 -0.43 2.93 -16.98
C PHE A 170 0.45 2.34 -15.89
N LEU A 171 -0.04 2.20 -14.66
CA LEU A 171 0.68 1.52 -13.58
C LEU A 171 0.96 0.05 -13.95
N SER A 172 -0.07 -0.65 -14.45
CA SER A 172 0.06 -2.02 -14.93
C SER A 172 1.04 -2.12 -16.09
N SER A 173 0.91 -1.29 -17.13
CA SER A 173 1.82 -1.26 -18.28
C SER A 173 3.28 -0.95 -17.89
N SER A 174 3.48 0.00 -16.97
CA SER A 174 4.81 0.33 -16.47
C SER A 174 5.40 -0.79 -15.61
N SER A 175 4.58 -1.43 -14.77
CA SER A 175 4.97 -2.60 -13.98
C SER A 175 5.41 -3.74 -14.90
N TYR A 176 4.55 -4.12 -15.85
CA TYR A 176 4.84 -5.14 -16.86
C TYR A 176 6.12 -4.85 -17.66
N SER A 177 6.32 -3.60 -18.12
CA SER A 177 7.54 -3.19 -18.82
C SER A 177 8.80 -3.33 -17.95
N THR A 178 8.67 -3.03 -16.65
CA THR A 178 9.78 -3.14 -15.69
C THR A 178 10.13 -4.60 -15.43
N VAL A 179 9.13 -5.47 -15.25
CA VAL A 179 9.31 -6.92 -15.15
C VAL A 179 9.99 -7.46 -16.40
N LYS A 180 9.51 -7.10 -17.59
CA LYS A 180 10.09 -7.54 -18.86
C LYS A 180 11.56 -7.11 -19.00
N ALA A 181 11.91 -5.90 -18.56
CA ALA A 181 13.28 -5.41 -18.59
C ALA A 181 14.20 -6.16 -17.62
N ILE A 182 13.73 -6.46 -16.40
CA ILE A 182 14.47 -7.24 -15.40
C ILE A 182 14.65 -8.68 -15.88
N PHE A 183 13.57 -9.30 -16.36
CA PHE A 183 13.58 -10.66 -16.89
C PHE A 183 14.55 -10.78 -18.09
N ASN A 184 14.48 -9.85 -19.05
CA ASN A 184 15.43 -9.82 -20.15
C ASN A 184 16.87 -9.60 -19.67
N LYS A 185 17.13 -8.69 -18.73
CA LYS A 185 18.50 -8.48 -18.20
C LYS A 185 19.07 -9.72 -17.49
N TRP A 186 18.20 -10.55 -16.92
CA TRP A 186 18.58 -11.76 -16.21
C TRP A 186 18.74 -12.99 -17.11
N PHE A 187 17.87 -13.16 -18.10
CA PHE A 187 17.85 -14.32 -18.98
C PHE A 187 18.52 -14.09 -20.34
N SER A 188 18.61 -12.84 -20.82
CA SER A 188 19.31 -12.47 -22.06
C SER A 188 20.53 -11.59 -21.76
N LYS A 189 21.67 -11.89 -22.40
CA LYS A 189 22.94 -11.15 -22.27
C LYS A 189 22.94 -9.79 -22.98
N THR A 190 21.77 -9.21 -23.24
CA THR A 190 21.60 -7.99 -24.03
C THR A 190 21.36 -6.80 -23.12
N SER A 191 22.29 -5.84 -23.15
CA SER A 191 22.11 -4.53 -22.51
C SER A 191 20.99 -3.78 -23.21
N VAL A 192 19.82 -3.68 -22.56
CA VAL A 192 18.74 -2.84 -23.07
C VAL A 192 19.11 -1.38 -22.84
N ALA A 193 19.78 -0.79 -23.83
CA ALA A 193 19.87 0.65 -23.99
C ALA A 193 18.57 1.13 -24.67
N THR A 194 17.84 2.02 -23.99
CA THR A 194 17.22 3.22 -24.60
C THR A 194 16.42 3.96 -23.53
N LYS A 195 16.96 5.10 -23.08
CA LYS A 195 16.23 6.08 -22.28
C LYS A 195 15.37 6.89 -23.25
N ASN A 196 14.16 6.42 -23.52
CA ASN A 196 13.28 7.04 -24.51
C ASN A 196 12.62 8.30 -23.93
N LYS A 197 13.02 9.49 -24.43
CA LYS A 197 12.53 10.83 -24.03
C LYS A 197 11.00 10.96 -24.11
N ARG A 198 10.37 10.16 -25.00
CA ARG A 198 8.91 10.03 -25.17
C ARG A 198 8.20 9.51 -23.91
N ARG A 199 8.87 8.72 -23.07
CA ARG A 199 8.35 8.15 -21.82
C ARG A 199 8.21 9.17 -20.69
N ILE A 200 8.97 10.27 -20.74
CA ILE A 200 8.89 11.36 -19.74
C ILE A 200 7.73 12.30 -20.09
N TRP A 201 7.55 12.63 -21.38
CA TRP A 201 6.42 13.42 -21.86
C TRP A 201 5.08 12.73 -21.63
N SER A 202 4.98 11.42 -21.86
CA SER A 202 3.76 10.68 -21.56
C SER A 202 3.43 10.66 -20.06
N ARG A 203 4.44 10.66 -19.18
CA ARG A 203 4.24 10.73 -17.72
C ARG A 203 3.79 12.14 -17.27
N LEU A 204 4.36 13.20 -17.84
CA LEU A 204 3.93 14.57 -17.57
C LEU A 204 2.50 14.84 -18.06
N MET A 205 2.15 14.36 -19.25
CA MET A 205 0.80 14.49 -19.78
C MET A 205 -0.23 13.75 -18.92
N LEU A 206 0.13 12.59 -18.37
CA LEU A 206 -0.71 11.83 -17.44
C LEU A 206 -0.94 12.58 -16.13
N VAL A 207 0.11 13.19 -15.57
CA VAL A 207 -0.01 14.07 -14.38
C VAL A 207 -0.93 15.26 -14.67
N MET A 208 -0.81 15.89 -15.84
CA MET A 208 -1.70 17.00 -16.24
C MET A 208 -3.15 16.56 -16.47
N ILE A 209 -3.39 15.35 -16.99
CA ILE A 209 -4.75 14.78 -17.12
C ILE A 209 -5.32 14.45 -15.75
N ILE A 210 -4.52 13.91 -14.83
CA ILE A 210 -4.95 13.65 -13.45
C ILE A 210 -5.31 14.97 -12.76
N ILE A 211 -4.45 15.98 -12.81
CA ILE A 211 -4.69 17.29 -12.19
C ILE A 211 -5.90 17.97 -12.83
N GLY A 212 -5.95 18.06 -14.16
CA GLY A 212 -7.04 18.73 -14.87
C GLY A 212 -8.39 18.04 -14.67
N GLY A 213 -8.41 16.70 -14.71
CA GLY A 213 -9.63 15.95 -14.54
C GLY A 213 -10.07 15.83 -13.07
N SER A 214 -9.15 15.84 -12.10
CA SER A 214 -9.50 15.94 -10.68
C SER A 214 -10.02 17.34 -10.33
N MET A 215 -9.43 18.41 -10.87
CA MET A 215 -9.95 19.77 -10.71
C MET A 215 -11.32 19.95 -11.37
N ALA A 216 -11.55 19.37 -12.54
CA ALA A 216 -12.86 19.41 -13.20
C ALA A 216 -13.91 18.55 -12.47
N GLY A 217 -13.53 17.35 -11.99
CA GLY A 217 -14.41 16.46 -11.23
C GLY A 217 -14.78 17.04 -9.86
N ILE A 218 -13.80 17.53 -9.09
CA ILE A 218 -14.02 18.20 -7.81
C ILE A 218 -14.78 19.52 -8.04
N GLY A 219 -14.40 20.31 -9.05
CA GLY A 219 -15.06 21.57 -9.39
C GLY A 219 -16.53 21.40 -9.78
N ALA A 220 -16.88 20.36 -10.54
CA ALA A 220 -18.27 20.01 -10.84
C ALA A 220 -19.02 19.52 -9.59
N VAL A 221 -18.37 18.72 -8.75
CA VAL A 221 -18.94 18.24 -7.48
C VAL A 221 -19.06 19.35 -6.43
N THR A 222 -18.30 20.45 -6.48
CA THR A 222 -18.46 21.55 -5.51
C THR A 222 -19.34 22.69 -6.02
N SER A 223 -19.46 22.88 -7.34
CA SER A 223 -20.24 23.98 -7.93
C SER A 223 -21.72 23.63 -8.19
N ILE A 224 -22.05 22.34 -8.33
CA ILE A 224 -23.42 21.89 -8.65
C ILE A 224 -24.15 21.36 -7.40
N VAL A 225 -23.42 21.05 -6.33
CA VAL A 225 -23.88 20.24 -5.20
C VAL A 225 -24.14 21.17 -4.02
N GLY A 226 -25.20 21.97 -4.12
CA GLY A 226 -25.71 22.76 -2.98
C GLY A 226 -26.25 21.88 -1.85
N ASN A 227 -26.92 22.50 -0.86
CA ASN A 227 -27.53 21.76 0.26
C ASN A 227 -28.55 20.69 -0.19
N ASN A 228 -29.13 20.81 -1.38
CA ASN A 228 -30.12 19.90 -1.95
C ASN A 228 -29.51 18.75 -2.77
N SER A 229 -28.35 18.27 -2.37
CA SER A 229 -27.64 17.15 -3.03
C SER A 229 -27.46 15.99 -2.06
N ILE A 230 -27.09 14.80 -2.53
CA ILE A 230 -26.83 13.65 -1.64
C ILE A 230 -25.81 13.99 -0.55
N TYR A 231 -24.68 14.58 -0.92
CA TYR A 231 -23.63 14.94 0.03
C TYR A 231 -24.00 16.15 0.88
N GLY A 232 -24.61 17.18 0.27
CA GLY A 232 -25.05 18.39 0.96
C GLY A 232 -26.14 18.11 1.99
N SER A 233 -27.10 17.24 1.68
CA SER A 233 -28.21 16.86 2.56
C SER A 233 -27.72 16.11 3.79
N VAL A 234 -26.77 15.19 3.64
CA VAL A 234 -26.18 14.45 4.77
C VAL A 234 -25.38 15.38 5.68
N LEU A 235 -24.62 16.32 5.12
CA LEU A 235 -23.80 17.27 5.90
C LEU A 235 -24.63 18.39 6.55
N SER A 236 -25.70 18.85 5.90
CA SER A 236 -26.56 19.93 6.40
C SER A 236 -27.76 19.44 7.22
N GLY A 237 -28.06 18.14 7.19
CA GLY A 237 -29.27 17.56 7.79
C GLY A 237 -30.55 17.78 6.98
N ASN A 238 -30.48 18.45 5.83
CA ASN A 238 -31.61 18.72 4.94
C ASN A 238 -31.84 17.56 3.96
N TYR A 239 -32.48 16.50 4.42
CA TYR A 239 -32.84 15.36 3.58
C TYR A 239 -33.80 15.76 2.45
N LEU A 240 -33.67 15.10 1.30
CA LEU A 240 -34.46 15.43 0.11
C LEU A 240 -35.91 15.02 0.25
N ASN A 241 -36.16 13.86 0.86
CA ASN A 241 -37.47 13.28 1.04
C ASN A 241 -37.74 13.03 2.52
N LYS A 242 -39.01 13.17 2.90
CA LYS A 242 -39.51 12.84 4.22
C LYS A 242 -40.85 12.10 4.07
N THR A 243 -41.08 11.08 4.88
CA THR A 243 -42.43 10.48 4.92
C THR A 243 -43.40 11.33 5.73
N GLU A 244 -44.68 11.06 5.55
CA GLU A 244 -45.66 11.37 6.58
C GLU A 244 -45.28 10.69 7.90
N SER A 245 -45.71 11.29 9.00
CA SER A 245 -45.43 10.78 10.33
C SER A 245 -46.32 9.58 10.65
N GLU A 246 -45.70 8.42 10.88
CA GLU A 246 -46.39 7.22 11.34
C GLU A 246 -46.58 7.31 12.86
N THR A 247 -47.84 7.39 13.31
CA THR A 247 -48.18 7.50 14.74
C THR A 247 -48.59 6.15 15.31
N PHE A 248 -48.01 5.78 16.44
CA PHE A 248 -48.30 4.55 17.16
C PHE A 248 -48.89 4.88 18.54
N ASN A 249 -50.06 4.31 18.84
CA ASN A 249 -50.71 4.43 20.14
C ASN A 249 -50.35 3.22 21.00
N LEU A 250 -49.56 3.44 22.05
CA LEU A 250 -48.93 2.37 22.81
C LEU A 250 -49.65 2.09 24.13
N ASN A 251 -50.84 2.68 24.35
CA ASN A 251 -51.59 2.52 25.60
C ASN A 251 -51.92 1.05 25.89
N ALA A 252 -52.40 0.30 24.90
CA ALA A 252 -52.75 -1.12 25.07
C ALA A 252 -51.50 -1.97 25.40
N THR A 253 -50.39 -1.71 24.69
CA THR A 253 -49.13 -2.43 24.88
C THR A 253 -48.52 -2.15 26.25
N ILE A 254 -48.43 -0.87 26.63
CA ILE A 254 -47.91 -0.47 27.95
C ILE A 254 -48.79 -1.04 29.06
N GLY A 255 -50.12 -0.95 28.92
CA GLY A 255 -51.07 -1.50 29.88
C GLY A 255 -50.90 -3.01 30.07
N LYS A 256 -50.71 -3.77 28.99
CA LYS A 256 -50.44 -5.22 29.06
C LYS A 256 -49.08 -5.53 29.68
N VAL A 257 -48.04 -4.77 29.34
CA VAL A 257 -46.67 -5.02 29.83
C VAL A 257 -46.52 -4.70 31.33
N LEU A 258 -47.19 -3.65 31.78
CA LEU A 258 -47.16 -3.19 33.17
C LEU A 258 -48.36 -3.67 34.00
N GLU A 259 -49.15 -4.61 33.49
CA GLU A 259 -50.33 -5.13 34.20
C GLU A 259 -49.95 -5.62 35.60
N ASN A 260 -50.53 -5.00 36.63
CA ASN A 260 -50.25 -5.24 38.06
C ASN A 260 -48.82 -4.84 38.52
N LYS A 261 -48.10 -4.04 37.72
CA LYS A 261 -46.73 -3.57 37.95
C LYS A 261 -46.60 -2.06 37.77
N GLU A 262 -47.71 -1.34 37.63
CA GLU A 262 -47.72 0.10 37.35
C GLU A 262 -47.07 0.91 38.48
N SER A 263 -47.15 0.42 39.72
CA SER A 263 -46.49 1.01 40.89
C SER A 263 -44.98 0.82 40.90
N GLU A 264 -44.43 -0.09 40.07
CA GLU A 264 -42.99 -0.28 39.93
C GLU A 264 -42.36 0.78 39.01
N PHE A 265 -43.17 1.48 38.22
CA PHE A 265 -42.70 2.54 37.35
C PHE A 265 -42.47 3.82 38.16
N SER A 266 -41.28 4.38 38.03
CA SER A 266 -40.87 5.62 38.70
C SER A 266 -40.22 6.59 37.72
N LYS A 267 -40.02 7.84 38.14
CA LYS A 267 -39.40 8.90 37.33
C LYS A 267 -38.00 8.53 36.81
N ASP A 268 -37.27 7.72 37.57
CA ASP A 268 -35.92 7.23 37.22
C ASP A 268 -35.94 6.00 36.30
N SER A 269 -37.13 5.48 35.97
CA SER A 269 -37.29 4.36 35.06
C SER A 269 -36.97 4.78 33.63
N LYS A 270 -36.48 3.81 32.85
CA LYS A 270 -36.06 4.03 31.47
C LYS A 270 -37.07 3.42 30.51
N VAL A 271 -37.35 4.12 29.42
CA VAL A 271 -38.10 3.55 28.29
C VAL A 271 -37.13 3.35 27.15
N TYR A 272 -37.06 2.11 26.68
CA TYR A 272 -36.27 1.71 25.56
C TYR A 272 -37.16 1.50 24.33
N LEU A 273 -36.89 2.24 23.26
CA LEU A 273 -37.48 2.01 21.95
C LEU A 273 -36.50 1.13 21.17
N ASP A 274 -36.83 -0.15 21.09
CA ASP A 274 -35.96 -1.18 20.52
C ASP A 274 -36.46 -1.54 19.12
N PHE A 275 -35.72 -1.11 18.11
CA PHE A 275 -35.98 -1.48 16.72
C PHE A 275 -35.15 -2.72 16.39
N ASP A 276 -35.77 -3.76 15.84
CA ASP A 276 -35.03 -4.95 15.37
C ASP A 276 -34.31 -4.72 14.02
N TRP A 277 -33.66 -3.57 13.91
CA TRP A 277 -32.95 -3.13 12.73
C TRP A 277 -31.46 -3.45 12.91
N GLY A 278 -31.01 -4.54 12.29
CA GLY A 278 -29.60 -4.93 12.39
C GLY A 278 -28.67 -3.77 12.02
N LEU A 279 -27.69 -3.49 12.90
CA LEU A 279 -26.69 -2.41 12.82
C LEU A 279 -26.30 -2.09 11.37
N SER A 280 -27.02 -1.14 10.78
CA SER A 280 -26.63 -0.53 9.53
C SER A 280 -25.87 0.73 9.92
N PRO A 281 -24.61 0.93 9.47
CA PRO A 281 -23.90 2.20 9.68
C PRO A 281 -24.61 3.38 8.99
N TRP A 282 -25.72 3.12 8.30
CA TRP A 282 -26.53 4.05 7.51
C TRP A 282 -27.86 4.38 8.19
N THR A 283 -27.95 4.38 9.52
CA THR A 283 -29.18 4.77 10.23
C THR A 283 -28.88 5.68 11.40
N THR A 284 -29.59 6.81 11.48
CA THR A 284 -29.53 7.74 12.60
C THR A 284 -30.91 7.88 13.22
N PHE A 285 -30.95 7.99 14.54
CA PHE A 285 -32.18 8.20 15.29
C PHE A 285 -32.05 9.48 16.10
N GLU A 286 -33.09 10.28 16.09
CA GLU A 286 -33.20 11.47 16.93
C GLU A 286 -34.53 11.38 17.67
N ALA A 287 -34.49 11.38 19.00
CA ALA A 287 -35.68 11.31 19.82
C ALA A 287 -35.92 12.66 20.50
N LYS A 288 -37.14 13.18 20.38
CA LYS A 288 -37.57 14.43 21.01
C LYS A 288 -38.90 14.26 21.71
N GLN A 289 -39.06 14.91 22.86
CA GLN A 289 -40.35 14.97 23.53
C GLN A 289 -41.26 15.96 22.80
N ASP A 290 -42.51 15.58 22.58
CA ASP A 290 -43.50 16.39 21.87
C ASP A 290 -44.82 16.41 22.65
N SER A 291 -45.12 17.54 23.30
CA SER A 291 -46.31 17.67 24.14
C SER A 291 -47.63 17.71 23.36
N GLU A 292 -47.59 17.89 22.04
CA GLU A 292 -48.79 17.92 21.20
C GLU A 292 -49.32 16.50 20.90
N LEU A 293 -48.49 15.47 21.02
CA LEU A 293 -48.91 14.08 20.90
C LEU A 293 -49.81 13.68 22.07
N ASN A 294 -50.74 12.74 21.84
CA ASN A 294 -51.53 12.21 22.96
C ASN A 294 -50.65 11.35 23.89
N GLN A 295 -51.17 11.10 25.09
CA GLN A 295 -50.49 10.26 26.07
C GLN A 295 -50.18 8.86 25.53
N ASN A 296 -48.93 8.44 25.76
CA ASN A 296 -48.33 7.19 25.32
C ASN A 296 -48.38 6.99 23.81
N GLN A 297 -48.19 8.08 23.08
CA GLN A 297 -47.99 8.03 21.64
C GLN A 297 -46.54 8.29 21.28
N ILE A 298 -46.13 7.65 20.19
CA ILE A 298 -44.94 8.03 19.44
C ILE A 298 -45.33 8.34 18.01
N SER A 299 -44.59 9.26 17.41
CA SER A 299 -44.72 9.64 16.01
C SER A 299 -43.34 9.53 15.39
N ILE A 300 -43.24 8.74 14.33
CA ILE A 300 -41.97 8.46 13.67
C ILE A 300 -42.02 9.03 12.25
N GLN A 301 -41.11 9.96 11.97
CA GLN A 301 -40.89 10.50 10.63
C GLN A 301 -39.56 10.00 10.09
N LYS A 302 -39.58 9.49 8.85
CA LYS A 302 -38.39 9.04 8.14
C LYS A 302 -37.89 10.16 7.23
N HIS A 303 -36.60 10.42 7.24
CA HIS A 303 -35.90 11.36 6.38
C HIS A 303 -34.83 10.61 5.58
N PHE A 304 -34.85 10.75 4.26
CA PHE A 304 -33.99 9.97 3.36
C PHE A 304 -33.72 10.70 2.04
N ASN A 305 -32.71 10.23 1.30
CA ASN A 305 -32.23 10.90 0.08
C ASN A 305 -32.52 10.13 -1.22
N PHE A 306 -33.12 8.94 -1.13
CA PHE A 306 -33.53 8.13 -2.28
C PHE A 306 -35.00 8.38 -2.64
N LYS A 307 -35.46 7.84 -3.77
CA LYS A 307 -36.83 8.04 -4.28
C LYS A 307 -37.90 7.72 -3.23
N GLU A 308 -38.96 8.51 -3.20
CA GLU A 308 -40.07 8.34 -2.27
C GLU A 308 -40.73 6.95 -2.38
N SER A 309 -40.82 6.41 -3.60
CA SER A 309 -41.36 5.06 -3.86
C SER A 309 -40.58 3.94 -3.17
N LEU A 310 -39.28 4.14 -2.92
CA LEU A 310 -38.46 3.19 -2.15
C LEU A 310 -38.55 3.48 -0.65
N GLY A 311 -38.70 4.76 -0.27
CA GLY A 311 -38.92 5.17 1.13
C GLY A 311 -40.20 4.63 1.74
N SER A 312 -41.25 4.53 0.93
CA SER A 312 -42.54 3.95 1.34
C SER A 312 -42.48 2.43 1.54
N GLU A 313 -41.47 1.74 1.00
CA GLU A 313 -41.26 0.30 1.23
C GLU A 313 -40.68 0.02 2.63
N PHE A 314 -40.08 1.02 3.29
CA PHE A 314 -39.68 0.92 4.69
C PHE A 314 -40.91 1.06 5.58
N LYS A 315 -41.36 -0.04 6.18
CA LYS A 315 -42.49 -0.04 7.12
C LYS A 315 -42.02 -0.26 8.54
N ILE A 316 -42.56 0.54 9.44
CA ILE A 316 -42.37 0.36 10.88
C ILE A 316 -43.64 -0.29 11.41
N SER A 317 -43.48 -1.34 12.22
CA SER A 317 -44.59 -2.02 12.87
C SER A 317 -44.26 -2.26 14.34
N GLU A 318 -45.24 -2.11 15.20
CA GLU A 318 -45.08 -2.46 16.61
C GLU A 318 -45.09 -3.98 16.80
N LYS A 319 -44.26 -4.49 17.73
CA LYS A 319 -44.26 -5.89 18.17
C LYS A 319 -44.70 -5.98 19.63
N PRO A 320 -46.00 -5.77 19.93
CA PRO A 320 -46.49 -5.64 21.31
C PRO A 320 -46.22 -6.88 22.16
N GLU A 321 -46.28 -8.07 21.56
CA GLU A 321 -46.04 -9.36 22.24
C GLU A 321 -44.58 -9.55 22.68
N SER A 322 -43.65 -8.82 22.06
CA SER A 322 -42.22 -8.87 22.39
C SER A 322 -41.81 -7.77 23.36
N SER A 323 -42.69 -6.82 23.67
CA SER A 323 -42.44 -5.75 24.63
C SER A 323 -42.52 -6.30 26.06
N TYR A 324 -41.67 -5.79 26.96
CA TYR A 324 -41.59 -6.31 28.33
C TYR A 324 -41.06 -5.28 29.33
N TRP A 325 -41.29 -5.54 30.61
CA TRP A 325 -40.79 -4.75 31.74
C TRP A 325 -39.74 -5.55 32.52
N VAL A 326 -38.67 -4.86 32.91
CA VAL A 326 -37.64 -5.39 33.81
C VAL A 326 -37.51 -4.47 35.01
N LYS A 327 -37.86 -4.98 36.19
CA LYS A 327 -37.59 -4.29 37.45
C LYS A 327 -36.10 -4.36 37.77
N ASN A 328 -35.55 -3.25 38.25
CA ASN A 328 -34.24 -3.24 38.86
C ASN A 328 -34.37 -3.70 40.31
N ASN A 329 -33.64 -4.73 40.71
CA ASN A 329 -33.75 -5.25 42.09
C ASN A 329 -33.01 -4.39 43.11
N VAL A 330 -32.18 -3.43 42.68
CA VAL A 330 -31.36 -2.60 43.55
C VAL A 330 -32.02 -1.27 43.89
N ASN A 331 -32.78 -0.70 42.95
CA ASN A 331 -33.47 0.59 43.10
C ASN A 331 -34.96 0.39 42.77
N ASP A 332 -35.86 1.19 43.35
CA ASP A 332 -37.29 1.21 42.98
C ASP A 332 -37.51 1.87 41.60
N ASN A 333 -36.84 1.33 40.58
CA ASN A 333 -36.98 1.71 39.19
C ASN A 333 -36.92 0.48 38.29
N GLY A 334 -37.18 0.68 37.01
CA GLY A 334 -37.05 -0.40 36.04
C GLY A 334 -36.87 0.13 34.63
N SER A 335 -37.02 -0.78 33.70
CA SER A 335 -36.81 -0.53 32.28
C SER A 335 -37.93 -1.16 31.48
N LEU A 336 -38.64 -0.32 30.74
CA LEU A 336 -39.69 -0.71 29.80
C LEU A 336 -39.07 -0.85 28.42
N TYR A 337 -39.27 -2.00 27.79
CA TYR A 337 -38.75 -2.33 26.47
C TYR A 337 -39.92 -2.39 25.50
N LEU A 338 -40.03 -1.39 24.61
CA LEU A 338 -41.04 -1.31 23.57
C LEU A 338 -40.42 -1.74 22.24
N LYS A 339 -40.91 -2.85 21.68
CA LYS A 339 -40.33 -3.47 20.50
C LYS A 339 -41.00 -3.01 19.22
N PHE A 340 -40.17 -2.65 18.25
CA PHE A 340 -40.58 -2.27 16.90
C PHE A 340 -39.83 -3.12 15.87
N HIS A 341 -40.51 -3.35 14.75
CA HIS A 341 -39.96 -3.98 13.58
C HIS A 341 -39.88 -3.04 12.40
N ILE A 342 -38.69 -2.93 11.82
CA ILE A 342 -38.49 -2.20 10.57
C ILE A 342 -38.32 -3.23 9.45
N SER A 343 -39.33 -3.33 8.59
CA SER A 343 -39.25 -4.14 7.38
C SER A 343 -38.85 -3.27 6.20
N ALA A 344 -37.88 -3.70 5.42
CA ALA A 344 -37.51 -3.10 4.16
C ALA A 344 -37.10 -4.19 3.17
N PRO A 345 -37.35 -4.02 1.87
CA PRO A 345 -36.90 -4.98 0.88
C PRO A 345 -35.36 -4.92 0.75
N TRP A 346 -34.77 -6.04 0.38
CA TRP A 346 -33.32 -6.24 0.43
C TRP A 346 -32.56 -5.23 -0.47
N ASN A 347 -33.14 -4.87 -1.60
CA ASN A 347 -32.61 -3.88 -2.53
C ASN A 347 -32.53 -2.50 -1.87
N ALA A 348 -33.58 -2.05 -1.18
CA ALA A 348 -33.59 -0.78 -0.48
C ALA A 348 -32.55 -0.72 0.65
N LYS A 349 -32.31 -1.86 1.33
CA LYS A 349 -31.30 -1.98 2.40
C LYS A 349 -29.85 -1.93 1.89
N PHE A 350 -29.55 -2.60 0.77
CA PHE A 350 -28.19 -2.69 0.23
C PHE A 350 -27.81 -1.49 -0.64
N LEU A 351 -28.79 -0.81 -1.24
CA LEU A 351 -28.55 0.25 -2.22
C LEU A 351 -28.62 1.65 -1.62
N SER A 352 -29.00 1.80 -0.33
CA SER A 352 -28.91 3.09 0.36
C SER A 352 -27.45 3.41 0.67
N ILE A 353 -26.80 4.19 -0.20
CA ILE A 353 -25.45 4.75 0.03
C ILE A 353 -25.48 5.98 0.96
N THR A 354 -26.67 6.32 1.47
CA THR A 354 -26.94 7.46 2.35
C THR A 354 -27.66 6.99 3.61
N PRO A 355 -27.39 7.62 4.77
CA PRO A 355 -28.11 7.28 5.99
C PRO A 355 -29.61 7.61 5.86
N ILE A 356 -30.43 6.81 6.54
CA ILE A 356 -31.83 7.13 6.84
C ILE A 356 -31.89 7.71 8.24
N LYS A 357 -32.49 8.89 8.39
CA LYS A 357 -32.73 9.50 9.70
C LYS A 357 -34.17 9.23 10.13
N TYR A 358 -34.33 8.67 11.31
CA TYR A 358 -35.63 8.47 11.96
C TYR A 358 -35.77 9.52 13.07
N GLU A 359 -36.70 10.44 12.88
CA GLU A 359 -37.08 11.42 13.89
C GLU A 359 -38.27 10.87 14.68
N ILE A 360 -38.06 10.67 15.98
CA ILE A 360 -39.02 10.06 16.89
C ILE A 360 -39.51 11.14 17.84
N SER A 361 -40.72 11.63 17.63
CA SER A 361 -41.46 12.42 18.61
C SER A 361 -42.18 11.49 19.59
N TYR A 362 -42.16 11.79 20.88
CA TYR A 362 -42.86 10.98 21.88
C TYR A 362 -43.55 11.81 22.96
N ASN A 363 -44.63 11.26 23.52
CA ASN A 363 -45.24 11.73 24.76
C ASN A 363 -45.64 10.54 25.63
N PHE A 364 -44.81 10.17 26.59
CA PHE A 364 -45.10 9.08 27.51
C PHE A 364 -45.44 9.59 28.90
N LYS A 365 -46.56 9.08 29.43
CA LYS A 365 -46.93 9.21 30.84
C LYS A 365 -47.47 7.88 31.33
N ILE A 366 -46.76 7.30 32.29
CA ILE A 366 -47.11 6.01 32.90
C ILE A 366 -47.51 6.31 34.34
N ASN A 367 -48.75 5.97 34.72
CA ASN A 367 -49.30 6.29 36.04
C ASN A 367 -49.14 7.78 36.44
N ASN A 368 -49.50 8.70 35.52
CA ASN A 368 -49.29 10.15 35.63
C ASN A 368 -47.84 10.63 35.81
N THR A 369 -46.86 9.72 35.78
CA THR A 369 -45.44 10.06 35.85
C THR A 369 -44.91 10.25 34.43
N PRO A 370 -44.37 11.44 34.08
CA PRO A 370 -43.76 11.66 32.78
C PRO A 370 -42.48 10.83 32.64
N VAL A 371 -42.24 10.33 31.44
CA VAL A 371 -40.99 9.62 31.13
C VAL A 371 -39.94 10.63 30.69
N GLU A 372 -38.86 10.75 31.46
CA GLU A 372 -37.75 11.66 31.14
C GLU A 372 -36.57 10.94 30.45
N ASN A 373 -36.44 9.63 30.64
CA ASN A 373 -35.30 8.85 30.15
C ASN A 373 -35.72 7.90 29.02
N ILE A 374 -35.60 8.36 27.77
CA ILE A 374 -35.84 7.53 26.59
C ILE A 374 -34.53 7.21 25.88
N ILE A 375 -34.35 5.93 25.57
CA ILE A 375 -33.17 5.43 24.89
C ILE A 375 -33.63 4.64 23.67
N VAL A 376 -33.12 5.00 22.50
CA VAL A 376 -33.36 4.26 21.26
C VAL A 376 -32.24 3.24 21.06
N ARG A 377 -32.58 1.97 20.78
CA ARG A 377 -31.61 0.89 20.55
C ARG A 377 -31.95 0.05 19.31
N PHE A 378 -30.95 -0.69 18.85
CA PHE A 378 -30.92 -1.49 17.62
C PHE A 378 -30.40 -2.90 17.89
#